data_AF-A0A8H2XVC8-F1
#
_entry.id   AF-A0A8H2XVC8-F1
#
_cell.length_a   1.000
_cell.length_b   1.000
_cell.length_c   1.000
_cell.angle_alpha   90.00
_cell.angle_beta   90.00
_cell.angle_gamma   90.00
#
_symmetry.space_group_name_H-M   'P 1'
#
loop_
_entity.id
_entity.type
_entity.pdbx_description
1 polymer ?
#
loop_
_entity_poly.entity_id
_entity_poly.type
_entity_poly.pdbx_seq_one_letter_code
_entity_poly.pdbx_strand_id
1 'polypeptide(L)'
;MLLFSTLIAGISLATLTSAAPTLRGRNVGSTPGSPSSAGTCTSGLVPITVQVDTTAISMKKPADQAKLTGFLANYWTTGSTVPSKIMSHKADGSTQKKRVEGTYNIWSQICHPSGKEGQVPLIVGIHGINFDHSYWEFGHSKEYNFIEAANKAGYAVLTYDRLGVGQSDKPDGLNVVQSATEVAILHRQIQQARATGKYSKVLGIGHSFGAIQLTGIAARYPSDLDAVILTGYAPSMVSVPLAFTAWSQTLASEQSDVAI
;
A
#
# COMPACT_ATOMS: atom_id res chain seq x y z
N MET A 1 -36.40 -26.41 28.64
CA MET A 1 -35.12 -27.11 28.41
C MET A 1 -34.90 -27.14 26.90
N LEU A 2 -34.19 -26.14 26.36
CA LEU A 2 -33.83 -26.06 24.94
C LEU A 2 -32.41 -25.45 24.90
N LEU A 3 -31.45 -26.29 24.53
CA LEU A 3 -30.03 -25.97 24.41
C LEU A 3 -29.82 -25.17 23.12
N PHE A 4 -29.26 -23.97 23.23
CA PHE A 4 -28.66 -23.27 22.10
C PHE A 4 -27.19 -23.68 22.00
N SER A 5 -26.85 -24.44 20.96
CA SER A 5 -25.47 -24.75 20.60
C SER A 5 -24.77 -23.49 20.08
N THR A 6 -23.82 -22.98 20.86
CA THR A 6 -22.83 -22.00 20.40
C THR A 6 -21.74 -22.73 19.62
N LEU A 7 -21.75 -22.59 18.29
CA LEU A 7 -20.59 -22.92 17.46
C LEU A 7 -19.63 -21.73 17.51
N ILE A 8 -18.62 -21.80 18.39
CA ILE A 8 -17.46 -20.90 18.35
C ILE A 8 -16.56 -21.44 17.25
N ALA A 9 -16.67 -20.90 16.04
CA ALA A 9 -15.66 -21.10 15.02
C ALA A 9 -14.39 -20.35 15.45
N GLY A 10 -13.42 -21.10 15.96
CA GLY A 10 -12.08 -20.58 16.25
C GLY A 10 -11.47 -20.07 14.95
N ILE A 11 -11.29 -18.76 14.85
CA ILE A 11 -10.45 -18.16 13.82
C ILE A 11 -9.01 -18.43 14.25
N SER A 12 -8.37 -19.44 13.66
CA SER A 12 -6.92 -19.56 13.72
C SER A 12 -6.32 -18.34 13.03
N LEU A 13 -5.87 -17.37 13.82
CA LEU A 13 -5.01 -16.29 13.36
C LEU A 13 -3.60 -16.89 13.16
N ALA A 14 -3.34 -17.42 11.96
CA ALA A 14 -1.96 -17.59 11.52
C ALA A 14 -1.41 -16.19 11.26
N THR A 15 -0.62 -15.65 12.19
CA THR A 15 0.16 -14.44 11.97
C THR A 15 1.24 -14.77 10.94
N LEU A 16 1.00 -14.43 9.68
CA LEU A 16 2.05 -14.45 8.66
C LEU A 16 3.08 -13.40 9.05
N THR A 17 4.21 -13.86 9.58
CA THR A 17 5.43 -13.06 9.71
C THR A 17 5.92 -12.74 8.30
N SER A 18 5.73 -11.49 7.86
CA SER A 18 6.49 -10.95 6.74
C SER A 18 7.90 -10.67 7.25
N ALA A 19 8.71 -11.71 7.35
CA ALA A 19 10.16 -11.54 7.35
C ALA A 19 10.54 -11.19 5.91
N ALA A 20 10.79 -9.91 5.63
CA ALA A 20 11.55 -9.56 4.44
C ALA A 20 12.93 -10.23 4.60
N PRO A 21 13.29 -11.22 3.77
CA PRO A 21 14.58 -11.88 3.92
C PRO A 21 15.68 -10.85 3.73
N THR A 22 16.50 -10.62 4.75
CA THR A 22 17.78 -9.95 4.59
C THR A 22 18.64 -10.86 3.72
N LEU A 23 18.68 -10.61 2.41
CA LEU A 23 19.59 -11.26 1.48
C LEU A 23 21.02 -10.85 1.82
N ARG A 24 21.63 -11.57 2.77
CA ARG A 24 23.05 -11.51 3.05
C ARG A 24 23.77 -12.20 1.89
N GLY A 25 24.41 -11.39 1.05
CA GLY A 25 25.46 -11.76 0.09
C GLY A 25 25.26 -13.08 -0.66
N ARG A 26 24.53 -13.05 -1.78
CA ARG A 26 24.65 -14.06 -2.84
C ARG A 26 24.92 -13.36 -4.17
N ASN A 27 25.92 -13.87 -4.88
CA ASN A 27 26.51 -13.40 -6.13
C ASN A 27 25.55 -12.61 -7.05
N VAL A 28 26.04 -11.47 -7.52
CA VAL A 28 25.48 -10.71 -8.65
C VAL A 28 25.52 -11.62 -9.88
N GLY A 29 24.40 -12.27 -10.19
CA GLY A 29 24.22 -13.12 -11.35
C GLY A 29 22.80 -12.93 -11.88
N SER A 30 22.72 -12.46 -13.13
CA SER A 30 21.53 -12.15 -13.95
C SER A 30 20.55 -11.12 -13.36
N THR A 31 20.25 -10.08 -14.14
CA THR A 31 19.02 -9.27 -13.99
C THR A 31 17.85 -10.21 -13.67
N PRO A 32 17.04 -9.95 -12.63
CA PRO A 32 15.85 -10.74 -12.37
C PRO A 32 15.03 -10.79 -13.66
N GLY A 33 14.67 -11.99 -14.10
CA GLY A 33 13.79 -12.16 -15.26
C GLY A 33 12.48 -11.42 -15.04
N SER A 34 11.80 -11.06 -16.15
CA SER A 34 10.46 -10.46 -16.10
C SER A 34 9.57 -11.23 -15.11
N PRO A 35 8.90 -10.56 -14.15
CA PRO A 35 8.04 -11.23 -13.17
C PRO A 35 6.86 -11.94 -13.82
N SER A 36 6.53 -11.64 -15.08
CA SER A 36 5.61 -12.43 -15.90
C SER A 36 6.33 -13.11 -17.06
N SER A 37 5.97 -14.38 -17.30
CA SER A 37 6.32 -15.11 -18.52
C SER A 37 5.34 -14.86 -19.68
N ALA A 38 4.19 -14.26 -19.41
CA ALA A 38 3.17 -13.89 -20.38
C ALA A 38 3.21 -12.41 -20.79
N GLY A 39 4.20 -11.66 -20.31
CA GLY A 39 4.36 -10.24 -20.59
C GLY A 39 5.80 -9.77 -20.49
N THR A 40 6.04 -8.57 -21.00
CA THR A 40 7.33 -7.87 -20.89
C THR A 40 7.20 -6.75 -19.87
N CYS A 41 8.04 -6.78 -18.85
CA CYS A 41 8.04 -5.79 -17.78
C CYS A 41 9.22 -4.83 -17.89
N THR A 42 8.95 -3.55 -17.65
CA THR A 42 9.99 -2.53 -17.44
C THR A 42 9.72 -1.83 -16.11
N SER A 43 10.79 -1.49 -15.39
CA SER A 43 10.70 -0.78 -14.12
C SER A 43 11.71 0.38 -14.06
N GLY A 44 11.43 1.33 -13.19
CA GLY A 44 12.29 2.48 -12.97
C GLY A 44 11.70 3.49 -12.00
N LEU A 45 12.51 4.48 -11.64
CA LEU A 45 12.07 5.61 -10.84
C LEU A 45 11.39 6.65 -11.72
N VAL A 46 10.13 6.95 -11.40
CA VAL A 46 9.33 7.98 -12.07
C VAL A 46 9.23 9.19 -11.13
N PRO A 47 9.72 10.38 -11.52
CA PRO A 47 9.58 11.58 -10.71
C PRO A 47 8.12 12.06 -10.75
N ILE A 48 7.48 12.14 -9.59
CA ILE A 48 6.09 12.59 -9.44
C ILE A 48 6.05 13.84 -8.57
N THR A 49 5.65 14.97 -9.18
CA THR A 49 5.42 16.23 -8.48
C THR A 49 3.99 16.31 -7.95
N VAL A 50 3.85 16.63 -6.67
CA VAL A 50 2.55 16.85 -6.01
C VAL A 50 2.57 18.09 -5.14
N GLN A 51 1.40 18.71 -5.03
CA GLN A 51 1.11 19.75 -4.06
C GLN A 51 -0.19 19.36 -3.34
N VAL A 52 -0.14 19.20 -2.03
CA VAL A 52 -1.26 18.66 -1.24
C VAL A 52 -1.30 19.24 0.17
N ASP A 53 -2.50 19.34 0.73
CA ASP A 53 -2.70 19.65 2.14
C ASP A 53 -2.74 18.36 2.97
N THR A 54 -1.68 18.14 3.76
CA THR A 54 -1.58 17.03 4.73
C THR A 54 -2.11 17.46 6.10
N THR A 55 -2.31 16.51 7.00
CA THR A 55 -2.65 16.83 8.40
C THR A 55 -1.39 17.33 9.12
N ALA A 56 -1.49 18.47 9.80
CA ALA A 56 -0.40 18.96 10.64
C ALA A 56 -0.26 18.07 11.88
N ILE A 57 0.91 17.41 12.01
CA ILE A 57 1.22 16.55 13.15
C ILE A 57 2.18 17.28 14.09
N SER A 58 1.77 17.47 15.33
CA SER A 58 2.53 18.07 16.43
C SER A 58 3.11 16.99 17.35
N MET A 59 3.98 16.15 16.79
CA MET A 59 4.79 15.20 17.57
C MET A 59 6.23 15.18 17.07
N LYS A 60 7.15 14.82 17.95
CA LYS A 60 8.53 14.49 17.54
C LYS A 60 8.56 13.10 16.93
N LYS A 61 9.41 12.90 15.93
CA LYS A 61 9.74 11.56 15.42
C LYS A 61 10.18 10.68 16.59
N PRO A 62 9.68 9.43 16.71
CA PRO A 62 10.17 8.51 17.73
C PRO A 62 11.69 8.35 17.66
N ALA A 63 12.34 8.41 18.82
CA ALA A 63 13.81 8.45 18.91
C ALA A 63 14.47 7.10 18.58
N ASP A 64 13.75 6.01 18.82
CA ASP A 64 14.22 4.64 18.68
C ASP A 64 13.03 3.68 18.40
N GLN A 65 13.36 2.41 18.18
CA GLN A 65 12.37 1.37 17.88
C GLN A 65 11.39 1.13 19.03
N ALA A 66 11.84 1.19 20.29
CA ALA A 66 10.97 0.97 21.44
C ALA A 66 9.90 2.07 21.56
N LYS A 67 10.30 3.34 21.35
CA LYS A 67 9.36 4.47 21.30
C LYS A 67 8.44 4.40 20.08
N LEU A 68 8.92 3.90 18.94
CA LEU A 68 8.08 3.72 17.75
C LEU A 68 7.03 2.62 17.96
N THR A 69 7.44 1.44 18.43
CA THR A 69 6.53 0.32 18.75
C THR A 69 5.51 0.73 19.79
N GLY A 70 5.97 1.37 20.88
CA GLY A 70 5.06 1.89 21.92
C GLY A 70 4.10 2.96 21.39
N PHE A 71 4.54 3.82 20.48
CA PHE A 71 3.65 4.78 19.81
C PHE A 71 2.59 4.05 18.96
N LEU A 72 2.97 3.09 18.12
CA LEU A 72 2.05 2.35 17.26
C LEU A 72 1.02 1.56 18.07
N ALA A 73 1.47 0.86 19.12
CA ALA A 73 0.60 0.15 20.05
C ALA A 73 -0.44 1.11 20.65
N ASN A 74 0.01 2.22 21.24
CA ASN A 74 -0.89 3.19 21.85
C ASN A 74 -1.78 3.92 20.85
N TYR A 75 -1.32 4.17 19.62
CA TYR A 75 -2.09 4.84 18.58
C TYR A 75 -3.30 4.00 18.16
N TRP A 76 -3.11 2.69 18.01
CA TRP A 76 -4.14 1.78 17.52
C TRP A 76 -4.96 1.09 18.61
N THR A 77 -4.66 1.26 19.89
CA THR A 77 -5.52 0.76 20.97
C THR A 77 -6.93 1.34 20.87
N THR A 78 -7.95 0.50 21.06
CA THR A 78 -9.35 0.94 21.13
C THR A 78 -9.54 2.03 22.18
N GLY A 79 -10.15 3.16 21.78
CA GLY A 79 -10.35 4.32 22.66
C GLY A 79 -9.12 5.22 22.83
N SER A 80 -8.07 5.04 22.01
CA SER A 80 -6.86 5.86 22.08
C SER A 80 -7.14 7.36 21.91
N THR A 81 -6.51 8.16 22.77
CA THR A 81 -6.48 9.63 22.67
C THR A 81 -5.24 10.14 21.94
N VAL A 82 -4.36 9.25 21.48
CA VAL A 82 -3.12 9.65 20.78
C VAL A 82 -3.42 10.42 19.49
N PRO A 83 -4.33 9.98 18.60
CA PRO A 83 -4.61 10.72 17.36
C PRO A 83 -5.02 12.18 17.60
N SER A 84 -5.92 12.43 18.57
CA SER A 84 -6.38 13.79 18.88
C SER A 84 -5.32 14.66 19.53
N LYS A 85 -4.35 14.07 20.25
CA LYS A 85 -3.22 14.78 20.88
C LYS A 85 -2.13 15.18 19.88
N ILE A 86 -1.89 14.35 18.86
CA ILE A 86 -0.81 14.60 17.89
C ILE A 86 -1.30 15.41 16.68
N MET A 87 -2.58 15.37 16.34
CA MET A 87 -3.13 16.19 15.27
C MET A 87 -3.34 17.60 15.81
N SER A 88 -2.75 18.60 15.14
CA SER A 88 -3.01 20.00 15.47
C SER A 88 -4.43 20.37 15.05
N HIS A 89 -5.14 21.14 15.86
CA HIS A 89 -6.49 21.64 15.57
C HIS A 89 -6.49 23.17 15.55
N LYS A 90 -7.36 23.75 14.73
CA LYS A 90 -7.63 25.18 14.71
C LYS A 90 -8.56 25.56 15.87
N ALA A 91 -8.74 26.86 16.08
CA ALA A 91 -9.67 27.40 17.09
C ALA A 91 -11.13 26.95 16.89
N ASP A 92 -11.53 26.62 15.65
CA ASP A 92 -12.85 26.09 15.30
C ASP A 92 -13.00 24.57 15.53
N GLY A 93 -11.97 23.89 16.04
CA GLY A 93 -11.97 22.44 16.28
C GLY A 93 -11.67 21.59 15.05
N SER A 94 -11.49 22.17 13.86
CA SER A 94 -11.08 21.43 12.66
C SER A 94 -9.59 21.09 12.68
N THR A 95 -9.22 19.96 12.08
CA THR A 95 -7.81 19.57 11.96
C THR A 95 -7.03 20.56 11.10
N GLN A 96 -5.96 21.11 11.66
CA GLN A 96 -5.05 22.00 10.95
C GLN A 96 -4.37 21.24 9.82
N LYS A 97 -4.26 21.90 8.66
CA LYS A 97 -3.59 21.38 7.48
C LYS A 97 -2.21 21.99 7.32
N LYS A 98 -1.31 21.23 6.72
CA LYS A 98 0.04 21.65 6.33
C LYS A 98 0.19 21.44 4.83
N ARG A 99 0.50 22.52 4.12
CA ARG A 99 0.80 22.44 2.68
C ARG A 99 2.13 21.73 2.50
N VAL A 100 2.15 20.70 1.67
CA VAL A 100 3.34 19.99 1.22
C VAL A 100 3.42 20.11 -0.28
N GLU A 101 4.61 20.45 -0.77
CA GLU A 101 4.94 20.48 -2.18
C GLU A 101 6.29 19.81 -2.38
N GLY A 102 6.38 18.93 -3.37
CA GLY A 102 7.60 18.21 -3.64
C GLY A 102 7.51 17.32 -4.88
N THR A 103 8.68 16.93 -5.36
CA THR A 103 8.84 15.90 -6.38
C THR A 103 9.49 14.70 -5.72
N TYR A 104 8.86 13.53 -5.88
CA TYR A 104 9.31 12.29 -5.29
C TYR A 104 9.56 11.26 -6.38
N ASN A 105 10.69 10.57 -6.32
CA ASN A 105 10.98 9.43 -7.18
C ASN A 105 10.22 8.22 -6.69
N ILE A 106 9.25 7.79 -7.49
CA ILE A 106 8.40 6.64 -7.22
C ILE A 106 8.86 5.50 -8.09
N TRP A 107 9.29 4.39 -7.47
CA TRP A 107 9.58 3.18 -8.21
C TRP A 107 8.28 2.63 -8.77
N SER A 108 8.24 2.39 -10.08
CA SER A 108 7.09 1.87 -10.79
C SER A 108 7.52 0.79 -11.78
N GLN A 109 6.64 -0.19 -12.01
CA GLN A 109 6.83 -1.28 -12.95
C GLN A 109 5.60 -1.44 -13.83
N ILE A 110 5.80 -1.46 -15.14
CA ILE A 110 4.76 -1.67 -16.14
C ILE A 110 5.04 -2.98 -16.85
N CYS A 111 4.09 -3.91 -16.78
CA CYS A 111 4.13 -5.20 -17.48
C CYS A 111 3.08 -5.23 -18.58
N HIS A 112 3.52 -5.33 -19.83
CA HIS A 112 2.64 -5.38 -20.99
C HIS A 112 2.45 -6.83 -21.47
N PRO A 113 1.22 -7.29 -21.74
CA PRO A 113 0.96 -8.65 -22.18
C PRO A 113 1.58 -8.93 -23.57
N SER A 114 2.24 -10.08 -23.72
CA SER A 114 2.87 -10.47 -24.98
C SER A 114 1.84 -10.80 -26.06
N GLY A 115 2.19 -10.52 -27.33
CA GLY A 115 1.34 -10.87 -28.48
C GLY A 115 0.06 -10.07 -28.61
N LYS A 116 -0.01 -8.89 -27.97
CA LYS A 116 -1.12 -7.93 -28.12
C LYS A 116 -0.64 -6.70 -28.88
N GLU A 117 -1.41 -6.33 -29.90
CA GLU A 117 -1.21 -5.09 -30.67
C GLU A 117 -2.29 -4.07 -30.30
N GLY A 118 -1.97 -2.78 -30.43
CA GLY A 118 -2.90 -1.70 -30.15
C GLY A 118 -3.10 -1.42 -28.65
N GLN A 119 -4.26 -0.87 -28.29
CA GLN A 119 -4.58 -0.53 -26.91
C GLN A 119 -5.01 -1.75 -26.10
N VAL A 120 -4.50 -1.87 -24.88
CA VAL A 120 -4.88 -2.91 -23.91
C VAL A 120 -5.47 -2.29 -22.64
N PRO A 121 -6.34 -2.97 -21.88
CA PRO A 121 -6.76 -2.48 -20.57
C PRO A 121 -5.58 -2.49 -19.59
N LEU A 122 -5.49 -1.46 -18.74
CA LEU A 122 -4.48 -1.33 -17.67
C LEU A 122 -5.12 -1.59 -16.31
N ILE A 123 -4.44 -2.36 -15.47
CA ILE A 123 -4.72 -2.49 -14.04
C ILE A 123 -3.60 -1.82 -13.25
N VAL A 124 -3.94 -0.82 -12.43
CA VAL A 124 -3.01 -0.20 -11.47
C VAL A 124 -3.13 -0.93 -10.14
N GLY A 125 -2.06 -1.56 -9.67
CA GLY A 125 -2.01 -2.33 -8.42
C GLY A 125 -1.42 -1.56 -7.26
N ILE A 126 -2.17 -1.41 -6.17
CA ILE A 126 -1.78 -0.66 -4.97
C ILE A 126 -1.65 -1.61 -3.77
N HIS A 127 -0.42 -1.80 -3.30
CA HIS A 127 -0.13 -2.67 -2.16
C HIS A 127 -0.54 -2.05 -0.81
N GLY A 128 -0.67 -2.90 0.21
CA GLY A 128 -1.04 -2.50 1.58
C GLY A 128 0.11 -1.92 2.42
N ILE A 129 -0.16 -1.69 3.70
CA ILE A 129 0.87 -1.40 4.73
C ILE A 129 1.75 -2.64 4.91
N ASN A 130 3.03 -2.45 5.21
CA ASN A 130 4.08 -3.48 5.34
C ASN A 130 4.49 -4.21 4.06
N PHE A 131 3.91 -3.85 2.92
CA PHE A 131 4.28 -4.40 1.62
C PHE A 131 4.91 -3.33 0.72
N ASP A 132 5.44 -3.81 -0.40
CA ASP A 132 5.86 -3.06 -1.58
C ASP A 132 5.29 -3.76 -2.84
N HIS A 133 5.84 -3.48 -4.03
CA HIS A 133 5.42 -4.09 -5.29
C HIS A 133 5.43 -5.62 -5.29
N SER A 134 6.30 -6.25 -4.48
CA SER A 134 6.44 -7.71 -4.41
C SER A 134 5.14 -8.42 -4.02
N TYR A 135 4.19 -7.72 -3.39
CA TYR A 135 2.85 -8.22 -3.11
C TYR A 135 2.12 -8.73 -4.36
N TRP A 136 2.33 -8.07 -5.51
CA TRP A 136 1.64 -8.41 -6.76
C TRP A 136 2.36 -9.48 -7.59
N GLU A 137 3.61 -9.79 -7.25
CA GLU A 137 4.44 -10.81 -7.91
C GLU A 137 4.87 -11.92 -6.93
N PHE A 138 4.03 -12.14 -5.91
CA PHE A 138 4.35 -12.96 -4.75
C PHE A 138 4.82 -14.38 -5.10
N GLY A 139 5.88 -14.80 -4.38
CA GLY A 139 6.36 -16.17 -4.33
C GLY A 139 7.24 -16.61 -5.50
N HIS A 140 7.59 -15.72 -6.45
CA HIS A 140 8.23 -16.09 -7.73
C HIS A 140 7.56 -17.28 -8.44
N SER A 141 6.34 -17.60 -8.03
CA SER A 141 5.54 -18.73 -8.48
C SER A 141 4.57 -18.21 -9.51
N LYS A 142 4.38 -18.94 -10.60
CA LYS A 142 3.37 -18.55 -11.60
C LYS A 142 1.94 -18.66 -11.08
N GLU A 143 1.72 -19.39 -9.98
CA GLU A 143 0.40 -19.65 -9.42
C GLU A 143 -0.14 -18.46 -8.63
N TYR A 144 0.68 -17.84 -7.78
CA TYR A 144 0.26 -16.73 -6.90
C TYR A 144 0.65 -15.34 -7.40
N ASN A 145 1.25 -15.25 -8.58
CA ASN A 145 1.66 -13.99 -9.20
C ASN A 145 0.49 -13.35 -9.97
N PHE A 146 -0.03 -12.25 -9.43
CA PHE A 146 -1.14 -11.53 -10.03
C PHE A 146 -0.76 -10.91 -11.39
N ILE A 147 0.46 -10.40 -11.53
CA ILE A 147 0.95 -9.82 -12.79
C ILE A 147 0.93 -10.89 -13.90
N GLU A 148 1.39 -12.10 -13.60
CA GLU A 148 1.35 -13.23 -14.52
C GLU A 148 -0.09 -13.57 -14.94
N ALA A 149 -1.02 -13.66 -14.00
CA ALA A 149 -2.42 -13.94 -14.28
C ALA A 149 -3.07 -12.85 -15.13
N ALA A 150 -2.83 -11.58 -14.82
CA ALA A 150 -3.37 -10.43 -15.53
C ALA A 150 -2.80 -10.33 -16.96
N ASN A 151 -1.49 -10.53 -17.15
CA ASN A 151 -0.88 -10.52 -18.47
C ASN A 151 -1.38 -11.69 -19.33
N LYS A 152 -1.56 -12.90 -18.78
CA LYS A 152 -2.23 -14.02 -19.49
C LYS A 152 -3.64 -13.68 -19.93
N ALA A 153 -4.37 -12.92 -19.12
CA ALA A 153 -5.71 -12.44 -19.45
C ALA A 153 -5.73 -11.25 -20.43
N GLY A 154 -4.55 -10.75 -20.86
CA GLY A 154 -4.44 -9.65 -21.82
C GLY A 154 -4.52 -8.25 -21.22
N TYR A 155 -4.33 -8.11 -19.90
CA TYR A 155 -4.25 -6.83 -19.22
C TYR A 155 -2.79 -6.40 -19.04
N ALA A 156 -2.50 -5.13 -19.28
CA ALA A 156 -1.29 -4.51 -18.77
C ALA A 156 -1.43 -4.27 -17.27
N VAL A 157 -0.32 -4.29 -16.54
CA VAL A 157 -0.30 -4.03 -15.10
C VAL A 157 0.73 -2.95 -14.79
N LEU A 158 0.33 -1.93 -14.01
CA LEU A 158 1.20 -0.95 -13.39
C LEU A 158 1.22 -1.19 -11.88
N THR A 159 2.36 -1.56 -11.32
CA THR A 159 2.58 -1.57 -9.87
C THR A 159 3.62 -0.52 -9.50
N TYR A 160 3.63 -0.09 -8.24
CA TYR A 160 4.59 0.87 -7.75
C TYR A 160 4.80 0.70 -6.25
N ASP A 161 5.94 1.16 -5.76
CA ASP A 161 6.20 1.26 -4.33
C ASP A 161 5.64 2.58 -3.83
N ARG A 162 4.71 2.52 -2.87
CA ARG A 162 4.17 3.75 -2.27
C ARG A 162 5.29 4.59 -1.64
N LEU A 163 5.05 5.89 -1.52
CA LEU A 163 5.99 6.81 -0.90
C LEU A 163 6.38 6.31 0.50
N GLY A 164 7.66 6.34 0.85
CA GLY A 164 8.13 5.87 2.16
C GLY A 164 8.49 4.38 2.25
N VAL A 165 8.23 3.56 1.21
CA VAL A 165 8.53 2.12 1.24
C VAL A 165 9.27 1.64 -0.02
N GLY A 166 9.72 0.39 -0.01
CA GLY A 166 10.32 -0.27 -1.17
C GLY A 166 11.52 0.49 -1.74
N GLN A 167 11.56 0.65 -3.06
CA GLN A 167 12.57 1.38 -3.82
C GLN A 167 12.22 2.88 -4.03
N SER A 168 11.03 3.31 -3.61
CA SER A 168 10.63 4.73 -3.66
C SER A 168 11.34 5.58 -2.61
N ASP A 169 11.30 6.90 -2.83
CA ASP A 169 11.80 7.90 -1.89
C ASP A 169 11.17 7.76 -0.50
N LYS A 170 11.96 8.05 0.54
CA LYS A 170 11.57 7.93 1.96
C LYS A 170 11.69 9.28 2.68
N PRO A 171 10.86 10.28 2.34
CA PRO A 171 10.88 11.59 2.97
C PRO A 171 10.31 11.54 4.40
N ASP A 172 10.11 12.71 5.02
CA ASP A 172 9.59 12.82 6.38
C ASP A 172 8.27 12.04 6.58
N GLY A 173 8.34 10.99 7.40
CA GLY A 173 7.22 10.07 7.64
C GLY A 173 6.04 10.66 8.41
N LEU A 174 6.21 11.84 9.03
CA LEU A 174 5.14 12.49 9.79
C LEU A 174 4.36 13.48 8.92
N ASN A 175 5.05 14.33 8.16
CA ASN A 175 4.46 15.47 7.47
C ASN A 175 4.23 15.21 5.99
N VAL A 176 5.06 14.35 5.36
CA VAL A 176 5.04 14.13 3.92
C VAL A 176 4.38 12.79 3.58
N VAL A 177 4.81 11.69 4.21
CA VAL A 177 4.26 10.35 3.96
C VAL A 177 2.92 10.20 4.65
N GLN A 178 1.88 10.77 4.05
CA GLN A 178 0.49 10.67 4.50
C GLN A 178 -0.41 10.23 3.35
N SER A 179 -1.57 9.67 3.69
CA SER A 179 -2.54 9.18 2.71
C SER A 179 -2.91 10.24 1.66
N ALA A 180 -3.05 11.52 2.04
CA ALA A 180 -3.34 12.58 1.07
C ALA A 180 -2.25 12.73 0.00
N THR A 181 -0.97 12.66 0.38
CA THR A 181 0.18 12.71 -0.53
C THR A 181 0.22 11.48 -1.43
N GLU A 182 -0.02 10.30 -0.88
CA GLU A 182 -0.05 9.06 -1.66
C GLU A 182 -1.20 9.01 -2.67
N VAL A 183 -2.39 9.49 -2.31
CA VAL A 183 -3.52 9.65 -3.23
C VAL A 183 -3.17 10.63 -4.35
N ALA A 184 -2.50 11.74 -4.04
CA ALA A 184 -2.06 12.69 -5.06
C ALA A 184 -1.02 12.07 -6.00
N ILE A 185 -0.06 11.30 -5.48
CA ILE A 185 0.93 10.58 -6.29
C ILE A 185 0.25 9.56 -7.21
N LEU A 186 -0.70 8.78 -6.68
CA LEU A 186 -1.47 7.80 -7.45
C LEU A 186 -2.27 8.47 -8.57
N HIS A 187 -2.95 9.59 -8.29
CA HIS A 187 -3.64 10.39 -9.29
C HIS A 187 -2.69 10.80 -10.44
N ARG A 188 -1.50 11.32 -10.11
CA ARG A 188 -0.51 11.71 -11.13
C ARG A 188 -0.03 10.53 -11.98
N GLN A 189 0.21 9.37 -11.38
CA GLN A 189 0.58 8.17 -12.12
C GLN A 189 -0.54 7.70 -13.06
N ILE A 190 -1.80 7.72 -12.61
CA ILE A 190 -2.96 7.37 -13.44
C ILE A 190 -3.09 8.33 -14.62
N GLN A 191 -2.94 9.64 -14.38
CA GLN A 191 -2.98 10.66 -15.43
C GLN A 191 -1.86 10.48 -16.45
N GLN A 192 -0.63 10.20 -16.00
CA GLN A 192 0.49 9.88 -16.89
C GLN A 192 0.21 8.63 -17.73
N ALA A 193 -0.33 7.57 -17.12
CA ALA A 193 -0.69 6.35 -17.84
C ALA A 193 -1.75 6.63 -18.92
N ARG A 194 -2.82 7.37 -18.59
CA ARG A 194 -3.86 7.76 -19.56
C ARG A 194 -3.30 8.61 -20.70
N ALA A 195 -2.42 9.56 -20.40
CA ALA A 195 -1.83 10.44 -21.41
C ALA A 195 -0.99 9.69 -22.46
N THR A 196 -0.54 8.47 -22.19
CA THR A 196 0.19 7.66 -23.18
C THR A 196 -0.67 7.24 -24.37
N GLY A 197 -2.01 7.24 -24.24
CA GLY A 197 -2.91 6.72 -25.27
C GLY A 197 -2.77 5.21 -25.54
N LYS A 198 -2.00 4.47 -24.74
CA LYS A 198 -1.76 3.03 -24.91
C LYS A 198 -2.85 2.15 -24.30
N TYR A 199 -3.74 2.73 -23.49
CA TYR A 199 -4.69 1.96 -22.70
C TYR A 199 -6.14 2.29 -23.06
N SER A 200 -6.92 1.26 -23.35
CA SER A 200 -8.34 1.40 -23.69
C SER A 200 -9.21 1.66 -22.46
N LYS A 201 -8.76 1.18 -21.29
CA LYS A 201 -9.38 1.32 -19.97
C LYS A 201 -8.30 1.37 -18.90
N VAL A 202 -8.55 2.07 -17.79
CA VAL A 202 -7.67 2.07 -16.62
C VAL A 202 -8.48 1.70 -15.38
N LEU A 203 -8.15 0.56 -14.78
CA LEU A 203 -8.77 0.00 -13.59
C LEU A 203 -7.80 0.11 -12.41
N GLY A 204 -8.32 0.22 -11.19
CA GLY A 204 -7.52 0.15 -9.97
C GLY A 204 -7.82 -1.11 -9.17
N ILE A 205 -6.80 -1.81 -8.69
CA ILE A 205 -6.93 -2.87 -7.69
C ILE A 205 -6.08 -2.52 -6.47
N GLY A 206 -6.68 -2.53 -5.29
CA GLY A 206 -6.03 -2.14 -4.04
C GLY A 206 -6.22 -3.18 -2.97
N HIS A 207 -5.15 -3.49 -2.23
CA HIS A 207 -5.20 -4.37 -1.05
C HIS A 207 -5.06 -3.58 0.24
N SER A 208 -5.95 -3.82 1.22
CA SER A 208 -5.89 -3.23 2.56
C SER A 208 -5.78 -1.69 2.46
N PHE A 209 -4.69 -1.09 2.91
CA PHE A 209 -4.46 0.35 2.75
C PHE A 209 -4.50 0.83 1.28
N GLY A 210 -4.06 0.00 0.32
CA GLY A 210 -4.19 0.32 -1.10
C GLY A 210 -5.64 0.42 -1.56
N ALA A 211 -6.56 -0.37 -0.97
CA ALA A 211 -7.99 -0.22 -1.22
C ALA A 211 -8.51 1.12 -0.67
N ILE A 212 -8.05 1.53 0.52
CA ILE A 212 -8.37 2.85 1.11
C ILE A 212 -7.90 3.97 0.18
N GLN A 213 -6.69 3.87 -0.40
CA GLN A 213 -6.19 4.85 -1.38
C GLN A 213 -7.11 4.94 -2.61
N LEU A 214 -7.62 3.82 -3.12
CA LEU A 214 -8.58 3.82 -4.23
C LEU A 214 -9.91 4.48 -3.87
N THR A 215 -10.39 4.35 -2.63
CA THR A 215 -11.57 5.12 -2.20
C THR A 215 -11.29 6.62 -2.18
N GLY A 216 -10.05 7.03 -1.84
CA GLY A 216 -9.59 8.40 -1.93
C GLY A 216 -9.54 8.92 -3.38
N ILE A 217 -9.09 8.09 -4.32
CA ILE A 217 -9.15 8.40 -5.76
C ILE A 217 -10.61 8.56 -6.20
N ALA A 218 -11.48 7.60 -5.92
CA ALA A 218 -12.88 7.66 -6.31
C ALA A 218 -13.60 8.91 -5.76
N ALA A 219 -13.26 9.32 -4.53
CA ALA A 219 -13.86 10.49 -3.90
C ALA A 219 -13.35 11.84 -4.46
N ARG A 220 -12.07 11.93 -4.86
CA ARG A 220 -11.43 13.19 -5.26
C ARG A 220 -11.26 13.37 -6.77
N TYR A 221 -11.07 12.26 -7.47
CA TYR A 221 -10.76 12.19 -8.89
C TYR A 221 -11.63 11.10 -9.55
N PRO A 222 -12.98 11.25 -9.55
CA PRO A 222 -13.88 10.18 -9.98
C PRO A 222 -13.71 9.77 -11.45
N SER A 223 -13.06 10.59 -12.28
CA SER A 223 -12.76 10.28 -13.69
C SER A 223 -11.44 9.53 -13.90
N ASP A 224 -10.64 9.31 -12.86
CA ASP A 224 -9.32 8.69 -12.99
C ASP A 224 -9.41 7.20 -13.38
N LEU A 225 -10.43 6.48 -12.91
CA LEU A 225 -10.54 5.04 -13.06
C LEU A 225 -11.88 4.64 -13.66
N ASP A 226 -11.85 3.69 -14.59
CA ASP A 226 -13.04 3.08 -15.19
C ASP A 226 -13.71 2.07 -14.25
N ALA A 227 -12.94 1.47 -13.33
CA ALA A 227 -13.43 0.55 -12.30
C ALA A 227 -12.43 0.45 -11.13
N VAL A 228 -12.93 0.06 -9.95
CA VAL A 228 -12.12 -0.21 -8.76
C VAL A 228 -12.41 -1.60 -8.19
N ILE A 229 -11.36 -2.29 -7.77
CA ILE A 229 -11.40 -3.59 -7.10
C ILE A 229 -10.76 -3.42 -5.72
N LEU A 230 -11.54 -3.63 -4.67
CA LEU A 230 -11.12 -3.42 -3.28
C LEU A 230 -10.94 -4.78 -2.59
N THR A 231 -9.72 -5.13 -2.19
CA THR A 231 -9.42 -6.39 -1.50
C THR A 231 -8.96 -6.11 -0.06
N GLY A 232 -9.34 -6.96 0.89
CA GLY A 232 -9.02 -6.73 2.32
C GLY A 232 -9.56 -5.39 2.84
N TYR A 233 -10.72 -4.95 2.34
CA TYR A 233 -11.35 -3.66 2.64
C TYR A 233 -12.67 -3.84 3.37
N ALA A 234 -12.94 -2.96 4.34
CA ALA A 234 -14.25 -2.81 4.95
C ALA A 234 -14.66 -1.33 4.89
N PRO A 235 -15.94 -1.01 4.64
CA PRO A 235 -16.41 0.38 4.59
C PRO A 235 -16.37 1.07 5.96
N SER A 236 -16.34 0.29 7.05
CA SER A 236 -16.18 0.80 8.41
C SER A 236 -14.77 0.55 8.92
N MET A 237 -14.15 1.60 9.46
CA MET A 237 -12.82 1.54 10.07
C MET A 237 -12.86 1.14 11.56
N VAL A 238 -14.04 0.86 12.13
CA VAL A 238 -14.19 0.54 13.56
C VAL A 238 -13.41 -0.71 13.97
N SER A 239 -13.25 -1.68 13.07
CA SER A 239 -12.50 -2.91 13.34
C SER A 239 -10.98 -2.74 13.23
N VAL A 240 -10.48 -1.63 12.68
CA VAL A 240 -9.04 -1.44 12.44
C VAL A 240 -8.26 -1.35 13.77
N PRO A 241 -8.64 -0.51 14.74
CA PRO A 241 -8.00 -0.50 16.07
C PRO A 241 -7.98 -1.89 16.74
N LEU A 242 -9.08 -2.64 16.62
CA LEU A 242 -9.18 -4.00 17.17
C LEU A 242 -8.19 -4.95 16.50
N ALA A 243 -8.07 -4.92 15.17
CA ALA A 243 -7.12 -5.77 14.43
C ALA A 243 -5.65 -5.45 14.81
N PHE A 244 -5.29 -4.17 14.85
CA PHE A 244 -3.93 -3.75 15.23
C PHE A 244 -3.60 -4.06 16.69
N THR A 245 -4.57 -3.95 17.60
CA THR A 245 -4.41 -4.37 18.99
C THR A 245 -4.18 -5.88 19.07
N ALA A 246 -4.94 -6.68 18.31
CA ALA A 246 -4.79 -8.14 18.28
C ALA A 246 -3.44 -8.59 17.73
N TRP A 247 -2.85 -7.85 16.78
CA TRP A 247 -1.52 -8.13 16.25
C TRP A 247 -0.39 -7.96 17.27
N SER A 248 -0.66 -7.38 18.45
CA SER A 248 0.28 -7.32 19.58
C SER A 248 1.66 -6.81 19.15
N GLN A 249 1.74 -5.56 18.70
CA GLN A 249 2.96 -4.96 18.18
C GLN A 249 4.11 -5.05 19.21
N THR A 250 5.15 -5.84 18.89
CA THR A 250 6.37 -5.97 19.70
C THR A 250 7.60 -5.48 18.93
N LEU A 251 8.73 -5.36 19.62
CA LEU A 251 10.00 -5.23 18.92
C LEU A 251 10.28 -6.51 18.13
N ALA A 252 10.79 -6.38 16.91
CA ALA A 252 11.12 -7.54 16.08
C ALA A 252 12.12 -8.48 16.76
N SER A 253 13.05 -7.94 17.57
CA SER A 253 14.01 -8.71 18.36
C SER A 253 13.39 -9.45 19.55
N GLU A 254 12.16 -9.10 19.93
CA GLU A 254 11.44 -9.66 21.08
C GLU A 254 10.25 -10.52 20.64
N GLN A 255 9.93 -10.55 19.34
CA GLN A 255 8.90 -11.42 18.81
C GLN A 255 9.42 -12.86 18.83
N SER A 256 8.77 -13.72 19.62
CA SER A 256 9.07 -15.15 19.62
C SER A 256 8.90 -15.70 18.22
N ASP A 257 9.87 -16.51 17.77
CA ASP A 257 9.78 -17.18 16.48
C ASP A 257 8.58 -18.14 16.53
N VAL A 258 7.50 -17.79 15.83
CA VAL A 258 6.26 -18.58 15.81
C VAL A 258 6.38 -19.80 14.90
N ALA A 259 7.55 -20.00 14.28
CA ALA A 259 7.87 -21.09 13.37
C ALA A 259 8.44 -22.35 14.08
N ILE A 260 8.32 -22.46 15.41
CA ILE A 260 8.68 -23.67 16.17
C ILE A 260 7.44 -24.22 16.88
#